data_AF-A0A524L8E3-F1
#
_entry.id   AF-A0A524L8E3-F1
#
_cell.length_a   1.000
_cell.length_b   1.000
_cell.length_c   1.000
_cell.angle_alpha   90.00
_cell.angle_beta   90.00
_cell.angle_gamma   90.00
#
_symmetry.space_group_name_H-M   'P 1'
#
loop_
_entity.id
_entity.type
_entity.pdbx_description
1 polymer ?
#
loop_
_entity_poly.entity_id
_entity_poly.type
_entity_poly.pdbx_seq_one_letter_code
_entity_poly.pdbx_strand_id
1 'polypeptide(L)'
;MNPKPCEEILDDANRGKLLLNMRRVILHPLLFLRVTDPFISSHHPACNHFDNHIITIGKRKWCIGCTFNSISFFSAMIFLFCVWMISDTFFVRNYLFWGGVILSILYFLVSASNITEERKRAKVGSKFLLGTGFAFICWAILLYEGLFTNLVPKTLLILILYIGFITILNIKRSFEIFKECENCEFKMRWSKCPGFRDAACRLIDQDFLHSETLSENPE
;
A
#
# COMPACT_ATOMS: atom_id res chain seq x y z
N MET A 1 -24.67 23.18 19.97
CA MET A 1 -24.64 21.83 20.57
C MET A 1 -23.19 21.47 20.82
N ASN A 2 -22.82 21.06 22.03
CA ASN A 2 -21.48 20.52 22.26
C ASN A 2 -21.35 19.24 21.43
N PRO A 3 -20.28 19.06 20.64
CA PRO A 3 -20.06 17.80 19.94
C PRO A 3 -20.00 16.69 20.98
N LYS A 4 -20.81 15.63 20.79
CA LYS A 4 -20.68 14.43 21.61
C LYS A 4 -19.23 13.93 21.51
N PRO A 5 -18.59 13.54 22.62
CA PRO A 5 -17.32 12.84 22.58
C PRO A 5 -17.37 11.74 21.51
N CYS A 6 -16.34 11.65 20.66
CA CYS A 6 -16.26 10.61 19.63
C CYS A 6 -16.60 9.21 20.17
N GLU A 7 -16.17 8.94 21.40
CA GLU A 7 -16.36 7.68 22.10
C GLU A 7 -17.85 7.35 22.26
N GLU A 8 -18.70 8.34 22.58
CA GLU A 8 -20.14 8.16 22.65
C GLU A 8 -20.72 7.75 21.29
N ILE A 9 -20.21 8.33 20.18
CA ILE A 9 -20.69 8.00 18.83
C ILE A 9 -20.20 6.63 18.38
N LEU A 10 -18.96 6.25 18.71
CA LEU A 10 -18.37 4.97 18.30
C LEU A 10 -18.83 3.78 19.13
N ASP A 11 -19.12 4.00 20.42
CA ASP A 11 -19.52 2.96 21.36
C ASP A 11 -21.06 2.82 21.49
N ASP A 12 -21.84 3.72 20.89
CA ASP A 12 -23.30 3.61 20.84
C ASP A 12 -23.72 2.30 20.12
N ALA A 13 -24.44 1.45 20.86
CA ALA A 13 -24.95 0.16 20.36
C ALA A 13 -26.02 0.33 19.27
N ASN A 14 -26.72 1.46 19.26
CA ASN A 14 -27.75 1.81 18.29
C ASN A 14 -27.20 2.68 17.15
N ARG A 15 -25.88 2.91 17.10
CA ARG A 15 -25.29 3.63 15.98
C ARG A 15 -25.53 2.84 14.69
N GLY A 16 -26.13 3.48 13.70
CA GLY A 16 -26.20 2.93 12.35
C GLY A 16 -24.82 2.90 11.69
N LYS A 17 -24.80 2.88 10.36
CA LYS A 17 -23.53 2.88 9.62
C LYS A 17 -22.83 4.23 9.79
N LEU A 18 -21.50 4.20 9.84
CA LEU A 18 -20.71 5.43 9.69
C LEU A 18 -20.68 5.82 8.22
N LEU A 19 -21.18 7.00 7.91
CA LEU A 19 -21.23 7.54 6.56
C LEU A 19 -20.17 8.64 6.39
N LEU A 20 -19.49 8.61 5.25
CA LEU A 20 -18.50 9.61 4.89
C LEU A 20 -19.19 10.83 4.28
N ASN A 21 -18.92 12.03 4.80
CA ASN A 21 -19.40 13.28 4.23
C ASN A 21 -18.59 13.63 2.97
N MET A 22 -18.95 13.02 1.84
CA MET A 22 -18.26 13.21 0.55
C MET A 22 -18.18 14.68 0.14
N ARG A 23 -19.21 15.48 0.42
CA ARG A 23 -19.21 16.92 0.13
C ARG A 23 -18.06 17.63 0.85
N ARG A 24 -17.86 17.33 2.13
CA ARG A 24 -16.77 17.92 2.93
C ARG A 24 -15.40 17.42 2.49
N VAL A 25 -15.27 16.15 2.11
CA VAL A 25 -14.02 15.58 1.55
C VAL A 25 -13.61 16.32 0.27
N ILE A 26 -14.56 16.58 -0.63
CA ILE A 26 -14.30 17.30 -1.88
C ILE A 26 -13.95 18.77 -1.62
N LEU A 27 -14.59 19.42 -0.65
CA LEU A 27 -14.31 20.83 -0.31
C LEU A 27 -13.00 21.01 0.46
N HIS A 28 -12.57 20.02 1.25
CA HIS A 28 -11.38 20.10 2.10
C HIS A 28 -10.45 18.87 1.94
N PRO A 29 -9.93 18.60 0.74
CA PRO A 29 -9.17 17.38 0.45
C PRO A 29 -7.85 17.32 1.23
N LEU A 30 -7.14 18.44 1.37
CA LEU A 30 -5.87 18.49 2.12
C LEU A 30 -6.08 18.22 3.62
N LEU A 31 -7.18 18.74 4.19
CA LEU A 31 -7.53 18.49 5.58
C LEU A 31 -7.90 17.02 5.77
N PHE A 32 -8.69 16.45 4.86
CA PHE A 32 -9.02 15.02 4.87
C PHE A 32 -7.77 14.14 4.83
N LEU A 33 -6.83 14.43 3.93
CA LEU A 33 -5.55 13.69 3.85
C LEU A 33 -4.72 13.82 5.14
N ARG A 34 -4.71 15.00 5.77
CA ARG A 34 -4.01 15.21 7.05
C ARG A 34 -4.65 14.44 8.20
N VAL A 35 -5.97 14.37 8.24
CA VAL A 35 -6.74 13.66 9.29
C VAL A 35 -6.62 12.14 9.12
N THR A 36 -6.54 11.67 7.88
CA THR A 36 -6.35 10.25 7.55
C THR A 36 -4.90 9.79 7.66
N ASP A 37 -3.91 10.68 7.75
CA ASP A 37 -2.52 10.30 8.05
C ASP A 37 -2.42 9.68 9.47
N PRO A 38 -1.72 8.55 9.69
CA PRO A 38 -0.87 7.80 8.75
C PRO A 38 -1.54 6.62 8.03
N PHE A 39 -2.86 6.55 7.96
CA PHE A 39 -3.58 5.46 7.28
C PHE A 39 -3.23 5.34 5.78
N ILE A 40 -2.92 6.48 5.14
CA ILE A 40 -2.48 6.53 3.73
C ILE A 40 -1.12 5.82 3.54
N SER A 41 -0.22 5.96 4.50
CA SER A 41 1.14 5.41 4.43
C SER A 41 1.27 4.03 5.08
N SER A 42 0.37 3.70 6.00
CA SER A 42 0.31 2.45 6.75
C SER A 42 -1.14 2.09 7.04
N HIS A 43 -1.64 1.00 6.45
CA HIS A 43 -3.04 0.58 6.57
C HIS A 43 -3.50 0.23 8.00
N HIS A 44 -2.57 -0.05 8.92
CA HIS A 44 -2.85 -0.28 10.34
C HIS A 44 -1.76 0.36 11.20
N PRO A 45 -1.73 1.69 11.30
CA PRO A 45 -0.57 2.37 11.88
C PRO A 45 -0.52 2.32 13.40
N ALA A 46 -1.65 2.03 14.06
CA ALA A 46 -1.80 2.02 15.51
C ALA A 46 -2.17 0.63 16.08
N CYS A 47 -2.12 -0.42 15.25
CA CYS A 47 -2.43 -1.78 15.70
C CYS A 47 -1.13 -2.55 15.97
N ASN A 48 -0.95 -3.04 17.20
CA ASN A 48 0.25 -3.76 17.63
C ASN A 48 0.49 -5.06 16.83
N HIS A 49 -0.58 -5.70 16.32
CA HIS A 49 -0.48 -6.87 15.44
C HIS A 49 0.31 -6.58 14.14
N PHE A 50 0.34 -5.33 13.69
CA PHE A 50 1.00 -4.92 12.45
C PHE A 50 2.35 -4.23 12.67
N ASP A 51 2.90 -4.22 13.89
CA ASP A 51 4.18 -3.57 14.21
C ASP A 51 5.37 -4.14 13.40
N ASN A 52 5.26 -5.39 12.95
CA ASN A 52 6.26 -6.04 12.09
C ASN A 52 6.11 -5.71 10.59
N HIS A 53 5.11 -4.91 10.21
CA HIS A 53 4.85 -4.48 8.83
C HIS A 53 5.12 -2.99 8.61
N ILE A 54 5.45 -2.26 9.69
CA ILE A 54 5.74 -0.84 9.67
C ILE A 54 7.22 -0.57 9.96
N ILE A 55 7.74 0.48 9.36
CA ILE A 55 9.03 1.07 9.70
C ILE A 55 8.80 2.55 10.02
N THR A 56 9.38 3.03 11.10
CA THR A 56 9.27 4.43 11.50
C THR A 56 10.48 5.18 10.96
N ILE A 57 10.25 6.16 10.09
CA ILE A 57 11.28 7.04 9.54
C ILE A 57 10.94 8.47 10.00
N GLY A 58 11.75 9.00 10.92
CA GLY A 58 11.45 10.26 11.60
C GLY A 58 10.17 10.15 12.43
N LYS A 59 9.20 11.03 12.17
CA LYS A 59 7.88 11.04 12.84
C LYS A 59 6.79 10.27 12.10
N ARG A 60 7.09 9.64 10.95
CA ARG A 60 6.10 8.98 10.09
C ARG A 60 6.28 7.46 10.09
N LYS A 61 5.16 6.74 10.09
CA LYS A 61 5.10 5.28 9.98
C LYS A 61 4.87 4.89 8.52
N TRP A 62 5.73 4.05 7.98
CA TRP A 62 5.70 3.64 6.58
C TRP A 62 5.51 2.13 6.48
N CYS A 63 4.72 1.69 5.51
CA CYS A 63 4.64 0.27 5.20
C CYS A 63 5.94 -0.24 4.58
N ILE A 64 6.59 -1.21 5.24
CA ILE A 64 7.83 -1.86 4.74
C ILE A 64 7.64 -2.34 3.29
N GLY A 65 6.50 -2.99 3.01
CA GLY A 65 6.21 -3.53 1.68
C GLY A 65 6.21 -2.49 0.57
N CYS A 66 5.43 -1.42 0.74
CA CYS A 66 5.29 -0.36 -0.27
C CYS A 66 6.60 0.44 -0.38
N THR A 67 7.17 0.87 0.74
CA THR A 67 8.34 1.73 0.76
C THR A 67 9.55 1.06 0.13
N PHE A 68 9.91 -0.17 0.55
CA PHE A 68 11.09 -0.83 0.02
C PHE A 68 10.91 -1.32 -1.43
N ASN A 69 9.69 -1.72 -1.81
CA ASN A 69 9.41 -2.06 -3.22
C ASN A 69 9.55 -0.84 -4.13
N SER A 70 8.98 0.31 -3.75
CA SER A 70 9.11 1.54 -4.52
C SER A 70 10.56 2.03 -4.58
N ILE A 71 11.25 2.07 -3.44
CA ILE A 71 12.68 2.46 -3.39
C ILE A 71 13.49 1.55 -4.32
N SER A 72 13.33 0.23 -4.19
CA SER A 72 14.07 -0.72 -5.01
C SER A 72 13.81 -0.55 -6.51
N PHE A 73 12.56 -0.34 -6.91
CA PHE A 73 12.20 -0.14 -8.31
C PHE A 73 12.85 1.13 -8.86
N PHE A 74 12.66 2.28 -8.20
CA PHE A 74 13.21 3.55 -8.68
C PHE A 74 14.74 3.57 -8.62
N SER A 75 15.36 2.98 -7.58
CA SER A 75 16.82 2.87 -7.51
C SER A 75 17.38 1.99 -8.63
N ALA A 76 16.72 0.88 -8.96
CA ALA A 76 17.13 0.02 -10.06
C ALA A 76 16.95 0.71 -11.41
N MET A 77 15.85 1.43 -11.63
CA MET A 77 15.62 2.21 -12.84
C MET A 77 16.70 3.28 -13.06
N ILE A 78 17.03 4.05 -12.01
CA ILE A 78 18.08 5.07 -12.06
C ILE A 78 19.45 4.44 -12.29
N PHE A 79 19.78 3.37 -11.56
CA PHE A 79 21.04 2.67 -11.72
C PHE A 79 21.22 2.15 -13.16
N LEU A 80 20.22 1.47 -13.71
CA LEU A 80 20.22 1.00 -15.09
C LEU A 80 20.35 2.16 -16.08
N PHE A 81 19.67 3.28 -15.84
CA PHE A 81 19.82 4.47 -16.67
C PHE A 81 21.27 4.99 -16.66
N CYS A 82 21.89 5.09 -15.49
CA CYS A 82 23.30 5.51 -15.36
C CYS A 82 24.26 4.54 -16.06
N VAL A 83 24.06 3.22 -15.92
CA VAL A 83 24.92 2.22 -16.59
C VAL A 83 24.73 2.30 -18.11
N TRP A 84 23.49 2.45 -18.60
CA TRP A 84 23.20 2.59 -20.02
C TRP A 84 23.87 3.82 -20.65
N MET A 85 23.92 4.93 -19.92
CA MET A 85 24.62 6.16 -20.35
C MET A 85 26.14 5.97 -20.50
N ILE A 86 26.73 5.03 -19.75
CA ILE A 86 28.18 4.74 -19.81
C ILE A 86 28.47 3.71 -20.90
N SER A 87 27.66 2.66 -21.00
CA SER A 87 27.81 1.59 -21.98
C SER A 87 26.49 0.86 -22.20
N ASP A 88 26.09 0.75 -23.46
CA ASP A 88 24.91 -0.01 -23.89
C ASP A 88 25.20 -1.52 -24.04
N THR A 89 26.47 -1.93 -23.98
CA THR A 89 26.91 -3.31 -24.25
C THR A 89 26.29 -4.34 -23.29
N PHE A 90 25.96 -3.92 -22.06
CA PHE A 90 25.33 -4.78 -21.07
C PHE A 90 23.80 -4.87 -21.21
N PHE A 91 23.18 -4.07 -22.07
CA PHE A 91 21.71 -3.97 -22.22
C PHE A 91 21.16 -4.93 -23.25
N VAL A 92 21.47 -6.22 -23.09
CA VAL A 92 20.87 -7.28 -23.91
C VAL A 92 19.43 -7.53 -23.43
N ARG A 93 18.46 -7.15 -24.26
CA ARG A 93 17.02 -7.22 -23.96
C ARG A 93 16.58 -8.55 -23.33
N ASN A 94 17.02 -9.66 -23.91
CA ASN A 94 16.63 -11.00 -23.46
C ASN A 94 17.17 -11.31 -22.05
N TYR A 95 18.40 -10.88 -21.72
CA TYR A 95 18.97 -11.08 -20.39
C TYR A 95 18.26 -10.24 -19.34
N LEU A 96 17.90 -9.00 -19.66
CA LEU A 96 17.11 -8.14 -18.77
C LEU A 96 15.72 -8.74 -18.53
N PHE A 97 15.03 -9.16 -19.59
CA PHE A 97 13.69 -9.75 -19.45
C PHE A 97 13.71 -11.01 -18.58
N TRP A 98 14.55 -12.00 -18.92
CA TRP A 98 14.62 -13.25 -18.17
C TRP A 98 15.20 -13.06 -16.77
N GLY A 99 16.18 -12.18 -16.60
CA GLY A 99 16.70 -11.80 -15.29
C GLY A 99 15.61 -11.21 -14.40
N GLY A 100 14.77 -10.32 -14.95
CA GLY A 100 13.63 -9.75 -14.22
C GLY A 100 12.56 -10.79 -13.85
N VAL A 101 12.26 -11.72 -14.75
CA VAL A 101 11.35 -12.85 -14.48
C VAL A 101 11.90 -13.75 -13.38
N ILE A 102 13.17 -14.14 -13.45
CA ILE A 102 13.82 -14.99 -12.43
C ILE A 102 13.81 -14.31 -11.07
N LEU A 103 14.17 -13.01 -10.99
CA LEU A 103 14.12 -12.25 -9.74
C LEU A 103 12.70 -12.18 -9.16
N SER A 104 11.68 -12.03 -10.01
CA SER A 104 10.28 -12.01 -9.59
C SER A 104 9.83 -13.39 -9.05
N ILE A 105 10.23 -14.49 -9.72
CA ILE A 105 9.96 -15.85 -9.25
C ILE A 105 10.67 -16.10 -7.90
N LEU A 106 11.95 -15.70 -7.78
CA LEU A 106 12.69 -15.80 -6.53
C LEU A 106 12.01 -15.03 -5.40
N TYR A 107 11.47 -13.83 -5.68
CA TYR A 107 10.63 -13.12 -4.71
C TYR A 107 9.43 -13.96 -4.26
N PHE A 108 8.69 -14.58 -5.18
CA PHE A 108 7.52 -15.39 -4.81
C PHE A 108 7.93 -16.61 -3.99
N LEU A 109 9.02 -17.30 -4.35
CA LEU A 109 9.56 -18.42 -3.59
C LEU A 109 9.98 -17.99 -2.17
N VAL A 110 10.71 -16.89 -2.05
CA VAL A 110 11.14 -16.35 -0.75
C VAL A 110 9.94 -15.86 0.06
N SER A 111 8.95 -15.22 -0.57
CA SER A 111 7.72 -14.78 0.10
C SER A 111 6.80 -15.93 0.51
N ALA A 112 6.87 -17.07 -0.17
CA ALA A 112 6.12 -18.28 0.18
C ALA A 112 6.85 -19.11 1.25
N SER A 113 8.18 -19.00 1.32
CA SER A 113 8.93 -19.50 2.47
C SER A 113 8.64 -18.61 3.68
N ASN A 114 8.11 -19.18 4.76
CA ASN A 114 7.80 -18.46 6.02
C ASN A 114 9.02 -17.74 6.63
N ILE A 115 10.22 -17.91 6.05
CA ILE A 115 11.46 -17.17 6.33
C ILE A 115 11.25 -15.64 6.35
N THR A 116 10.37 -15.12 5.50
CA THR A 116 10.08 -13.67 5.44
C THR A 116 9.24 -13.15 6.60
N GLU A 117 8.55 -14.02 7.33
CA GLU A 117 7.76 -13.65 8.51
C GLU A 117 8.65 -13.50 9.73
N GLU A 118 9.62 -14.40 9.90
CA GLU A 118 10.53 -14.40 11.07
C GLU A 118 11.59 -13.30 11.01
N ARG A 119 12.08 -12.95 9.81
CA ARG A 119 13.24 -12.07 9.65
C ARG A 119 12.90 -10.81 8.85
N LYS A 120 12.80 -9.66 9.54
CA LYS A 120 12.57 -8.33 8.91
C LYS A 120 13.53 -8.04 7.74
N ARG A 121 14.80 -8.44 7.86
CA ARG A 121 15.80 -8.27 6.78
C ARG A 121 15.48 -9.10 5.54
N ALA A 122 15.00 -10.34 5.70
CA ALA A 122 14.61 -11.20 4.57
C ALA A 122 13.37 -10.62 3.86
N LYS A 123 12.42 -10.06 4.63
CA LYS A 123 11.25 -9.35 4.09
C LYS A 123 11.64 -8.11 3.29
N VAL A 124 12.59 -7.31 3.77
CA VAL A 124 13.11 -6.17 3.02
C VAL A 124 13.82 -6.64 1.76
N GLY A 125 14.74 -7.61 1.87
CA GLY A 125 15.50 -8.16 0.75
C GLY A 125 14.60 -8.73 -0.35
N SER A 126 13.51 -9.43 0.01
CA SER A 126 12.57 -9.95 -0.97
C SER A 126 11.85 -8.83 -1.74
N LYS A 127 11.52 -7.70 -1.08
CA LYS A 127 10.97 -6.52 -1.78
C LYS A 127 11.97 -5.86 -2.71
N PHE A 128 13.27 -5.95 -2.42
CA PHE A 128 14.31 -5.54 -3.37
C PHE A 128 14.38 -6.44 -4.61
N LEU A 129 14.32 -7.77 -4.42
CA LEU A 129 14.26 -8.69 -5.56
C LEU A 129 13.07 -8.36 -6.48
N LEU A 130 11.93 -8.03 -5.88
CA LEU A 130 10.73 -7.70 -6.62
C LEU A 130 10.82 -6.39 -7.38
N GLY A 131 11.19 -5.31 -6.72
CA GLY A 131 11.30 -3.99 -7.34
C GLY A 131 12.34 -3.98 -8.46
N THR A 132 13.50 -4.59 -8.22
CA THR A 132 14.57 -4.72 -9.23
C THR A 132 14.17 -5.64 -10.37
N GLY A 133 13.50 -6.77 -10.09
CA GLY A 133 13.01 -7.67 -11.12
C GLY A 133 12.02 -7.00 -12.06
N PHE A 134 11.09 -6.21 -11.51
CA PHE A 134 10.14 -5.44 -12.30
C PHE A 134 10.83 -4.31 -13.11
N ALA A 135 11.84 -3.64 -12.54
CA ALA A 135 12.64 -2.64 -13.25
C ALA A 135 13.36 -3.25 -14.47
N PHE A 136 13.89 -4.47 -14.35
CA PHE A 136 14.55 -5.18 -15.46
C PHE A 136 13.57 -5.49 -16.60
N ILE A 137 12.35 -5.92 -16.27
CA ILE A 137 11.28 -6.14 -17.25
C ILE A 137 10.92 -4.82 -17.95
N CYS A 138 10.77 -3.72 -17.19
CA CYS A 138 10.48 -2.40 -17.76
C CYS A 138 11.59 -1.97 -18.74
N TRP A 139 12.86 -2.14 -18.36
CA TRP A 139 14.00 -1.85 -19.23
C TRP A 139 14.01 -2.70 -20.50
N ALA A 140 13.71 -3.99 -20.40
CA ALA A 140 13.61 -4.87 -21.57
C ALA A 140 12.52 -4.38 -22.55
N ILE A 141 11.38 -3.90 -22.04
CA ILE A 141 10.32 -3.31 -22.87
C ILE A 141 10.79 -2.00 -23.51
N LEU A 142 11.44 -1.12 -22.74
CA LEU A 142 11.92 0.17 -23.23
C LEU A 142 12.94 0.02 -24.36
N LEU A 143 13.83 -0.98 -24.27
CA LEU A 143 14.85 -1.27 -25.28
C LEU A 143 14.31 -1.88 -26.59
N TYR A 144 13.06 -2.35 -26.62
CA TYR A 144 12.47 -2.93 -27.83
C TYR A 144 12.49 -1.91 -28.97
N GLU A 145 13.22 -2.18 -30.07
CA GLU A 145 13.39 -1.24 -31.20
C GLU A 145 14.05 0.12 -30.84
N GLY A 146 14.75 0.20 -29.69
CA GLY A 146 15.47 1.40 -29.23
C GLY A 146 14.76 2.15 -28.11
N LEU A 147 15.51 2.87 -27.25
CA LEU A 147 14.97 3.40 -25.99
C LEU A 147 13.84 4.44 -26.15
N PHE A 148 13.99 5.35 -27.11
CA PHE A 148 13.07 6.49 -27.30
C PHE A 148 12.07 6.31 -28.44
N THR A 149 12.08 5.16 -29.13
CA THR A 149 11.11 4.85 -30.18
C THR A 149 9.81 4.33 -29.56
N ASN A 150 8.67 4.67 -30.14
CA ASN A 150 7.36 4.11 -29.73
C ASN A 150 7.10 4.18 -28.21
N LEU A 151 7.44 5.30 -27.57
CA LEU A 151 7.36 5.46 -26.11
C LEU A 151 5.95 5.29 -25.57
N VAL A 152 4.93 5.74 -26.30
CA VAL A 152 3.52 5.67 -25.87
C VAL A 152 3.07 4.21 -25.69
N PRO A 153 3.13 3.32 -26.69
CA PRO A 153 2.70 1.93 -26.51
C PRO A 153 3.57 1.18 -25.49
N LYS A 154 4.88 1.48 -25.39
CA LYS A 154 5.75 0.89 -24.36
C LYS A 154 5.35 1.30 -22.94
N THR A 155 5.10 2.58 -22.73
CA THR A 155 4.65 3.12 -21.44
C THR A 155 3.30 2.55 -21.06
N LEU A 156 2.37 2.44 -22.02
CA LEU A 156 1.06 1.83 -21.81
C LEU A 156 1.19 0.35 -21.43
N LEU A 157 2.05 -0.41 -22.10
CA LEU A 157 2.33 -1.81 -21.77
C LEU A 157 2.92 -1.94 -20.35
N ILE A 158 3.91 -1.13 -20.01
CA ILE A 158 4.51 -1.10 -18.66
C ILE A 158 3.44 -0.77 -17.62
N LEU A 159 2.55 0.19 -17.89
CA LEU A 159 1.47 0.57 -16.99
C LEU A 159 0.48 -0.57 -16.78
N ILE A 160 0.06 -1.26 -17.85
CA ILE A 160 -0.83 -2.43 -17.76
C ILE A 160 -0.18 -3.53 -16.91
N LEU A 161 1.08 -3.85 -17.17
CA LEU A 161 1.81 -4.85 -16.40
C LEU A 161 1.95 -4.44 -14.93
N TYR A 162 2.26 -3.17 -14.67
CA TYR A 162 2.35 -2.61 -13.32
C TYR A 162 1.02 -2.73 -12.57
N ILE A 163 -0.10 -2.33 -13.19
CA ILE A 163 -1.43 -2.40 -12.58
C ILE A 163 -1.80 -3.85 -12.30
N GLY A 164 -1.62 -4.75 -13.27
CA GLY A 164 -1.90 -6.18 -13.08
C GLY A 164 -1.07 -6.78 -11.94
N PHE A 165 0.21 -6.43 -11.90
CA PHE A 165 1.14 -6.88 -10.88
C PHE A 165 0.79 -6.36 -9.47
N ILE A 166 0.55 -5.06 -9.33
CA ILE A 166 0.12 -4.43 -8.07
C ILE A 166 -1.23 -5.00 -7.62
N THR A 167 -2.14 -5.28 -8.54
CA THR A 167 -3.44 -5.89 -8.21
C THR A 167 -3.25 -7.26 -7.56
N ILE A 168 -2.42 -8.13 -8.13
CA ILE A 168 -2.13 -9.45 -7.54
C ILE A 168 -1.52 -9.31 -6.14
N LEU A 169 -0.55 -8.40 -5.96
CA LEU A 169 0.07 -8.15 -4.67
C LEU A 169 -0.93 -7.62 -3.63
N ASN A 170 -1.81 -6.70 -4.05
CA ASN A 170 -2.84 -6.15 -3.19
C ASN A 170 -3.86 -7.21 -2.79
N ILE A 171 -4.26 -8.10 -3.71
CA ILE A 171 -5.13 -9.23 -3.40
C ILE A 171 -4.50 -10.13 -2.34
N LYS A 172 -3.25 -10.59 -2.54
CA LYS A 172 -2.53 -11.42 -1.56
C LYS A 172 -2.48 -10.73 -0.19
N ARG A 173 -2.10 -9.45 -0.18
CA ARG A 173 -1.98 -8.65 1.04
C ARG A 173 -3.33 -8.48 1.73
N SER A 174 -4.41 -8.25 1.00
CA SER A 174 -5.75 -8.16 1.55
C SER A 174 -6.13 -9.47 2.25
N PHE A 175 -5.84 -10.63 1.66
CA PHE A 175 -6.07 -11.93 2.31
C PHE A 175 -5.26 -12.09 3.61
N GLU A 176 -3.99 -11.70 3.62
CA GLU A 176 -3.15 -11.71 4.84
C GLU A 176 -3.75 -10.81 5.94
N ILE A 177 -4.18 -9.60 5.58
CA ILE A 177 -4.82 -8.67 6.52
C ILE A 177 -6.14 -9.23 7.03
N PHE A 178 -6.97 -9.78 6.15
CA PHE A 178 -8.25 -10.39 6.56
C PHE A 178 -8.01 -11.54 7.54
N LYS A 179 -7.07 -12.43 7.25
CA LYS A 179 -6.73 -13.54 8.15
C LYS A 179 -6.24 -13.05 9.52
N GLU A 180 -5.38 -12.04 9.56
CA GLU A 180 -4.89 -11.48 10.83
C GLU A 180 -6.04 -10.83 11.62
N CYS A 181 -6.88 -10.02 10.95
CA CYS A 181 -7.99 -9.31 11.58
C CYS A 181 -9.13 -10.23 12.03
N GLU A 182 -9.31 -11.38 11.39
CA GLU A 182 -10.28 -12.41 11.78
C GLU A 182 -9.86 -13.12 13.08
N ASN A 183 -8.55 -13.37 13.23
CA ASN A 183 -7.96 -13.99 14.43
C ASN A 183 -7.79 -13.00 15.60
N CYS A 184 -7.96 -11.72 15.37
CA CYS A 184 -7.87 -10.68 16.39
C CYS A 184 -9.13 -10.64 17.29
N GLU A 185 -9.00 -10.18 18.53
CA GLU A 185 -10.10 -10.04 19.50
C GLU A 185 -11.27 -9.19 18.97
N PHE A 186 -10.99 -8.24 18.08
CA PHE A 186 -11.99 -7.36 17.49
C PHE A 186 -12.72 -7.97 16.29
N LYS A 187 -12.26 -9.10 15.71
CA LYS A 187 -12.90 -9.79 14.56
C LYS A 187 -13.40 -8.85 13.46
N MET A 188 -12.49 -7.99 12.95
CA MET A 188 -12.80 -6.93 11.96
C MET A 188 -13.84 -5.87 12.38
N ARG A 189 -14.16 -5.71 13.66
CA ARG A 189 -15.00 -4.61 14.15
C ARG A 189 -14.18 -3.33 14.25
N TRP A 190 -13.97 -2.67 13.11
CA TRP A 190 -13.12 -1.48 12.96
C TRP A 190 -13.42 -0.35 13.95
N SER A 191 -14.68 -0.14 14.34
CA SER A 191 -15.04 0.91 15.30
C SER A 191 -14.55 0.65 16.73
N LYS A 192 -14.39 -0.63 17.09
CA LYS A 192 -13.89 -1.05 18.41
C LYS A 192 -12.39 -1.31 18.39
N CYS A 193 -11.81 -1.45 17.19
CA CYS A 193 -10.38 -1.71 17.04
C CYS A 193 -9.57 -0.47 17.45
N PRO A 194 -8.67 -0.57 18.46
CA PRO A 194 -7.88 0.56 18.94
C PRO A 194 -6.99 1.13 17.82
N GLY A 195 -6.52 0.25 16.91
CA GLY A 195 -5.71 0.67 15.77
C GLY A 195 -6.43 1.52 14.72
N PHE A 196 -7.76 1.61 14.77
CA PHE A 196 -8.59 2.42 13.86
C PHE A 196 -9.40 3.49 14.59
N ARG A 197 -9.66 3.31 15.89
CA ARG A 197 -10.47 4.21 16.73
C ARG A 197 -9.97 5.66 16.68
N ASP A 198 -8.67 5.88 16.86
CA ASP A 198 -8.08 7.24 16.82
C ASP A 198 -8.28 7.93 15.46
N ALA A 199 -8.16 7.18 14.37
CA ALA A 199 -8.38 7.73 13.03
C ALA A 199 -9.87 8.06 12.82
N ALA A 200 -10.77 7.19 13.26
CA ALA A 200 -12.20 7.42 13.20
C ALA A 200 -12.61 8.64 14.04
N CYS A 201 -12.04 8.82 15.23
CA CYS A 201 -12.32 10.00 16.06
C CYS A 201 -11.87 11.29 15.41
N ARG A 202 -10.65 11.35 14.88
CA ARG A 202 -10.19 12.56 14.18
C ARG A 202 -11.06 12.89 12.96
N LEU A 203 -11.63 11.87 12.30
CA LEU A 203 -12.57 12.07 11.20
C LEU A 203 -13.95 12.57 11.67
N ILE A 204 -14.45 12.09 12.81
CA ILE A 204 -15.70 12.56 13.42
C ILE A 204 -15.55 14.00 13.91
N ASP A 205 -14.46 14.32 14.62
CA ASP A 205 -14.19 15.66 15.17
C ASP A 205 -14.08 16.72 14.07
N GLN A 206 -13.63 16.31 12.89
CA GLN A 206 -13.52 17.17 11.70
C GLN A 206 -14.73 17.05 10.78
N ASP A 207 -15.80 16.39 11.22
CA ASP A 207 -17.10 16.26 10.56
C ASP A 207 -17.01 15.60 9.15
N PHE A 208 -16.00 14.75 8.96
CA PHE A 208 -15.87 13.88 7.79
C PHE A 208 -16.67 12.58 7.93
N LEU A 209 -16.98 12.15 9.16
CA LEU A 209 -17.79 10.98 9.48
C LEU A 209 -18.97 11.36 10.36
N HIS A 210 -20.13 10.79 10.07
CA HIS A 210 -21.33 10.88 10.91
C HIS A 210 -22.00 9.50 11.01
N SER A 211 -22.69 9.23 12.12
CA SER A 211 -23.54 8.05 12.24
C SER A 211 -24.84 8.29 11.49
N GLU A 212 -25.27 7.32 10.70
CA GLU A 212 -26.67 7.19 10.30
C GLU A 212 -27.48 6.98 11.58
N THR A 213 -28.01 8.06 12.14
CA THR A 213 -28.99 7.95 13.23
C THR A 213 -30.13 7.13 12.67
N LEU A 214 -30.43 5.98 13.25
CA LEU A 214 -31.68 5.28 13.01
C LEU A 214 -32.76 6.23 13.51
N SER A 215 -33.25 7.12 12.64
CA SER A 215 -34.50 7.79 12.88
C SER A 215 -35.50 6.68 13.07
N GLU A 216 -36.03 6.55 14.29
CA GLU A 216 -37.25 5.78 14.55
C GLU A 216 -38.18 6.09 13.37
N ASN A 217 -38.53 5.04 12.60
CA ASN A 217 -39.51 5.19 11.55
C ASN A 217 -40.69 5.94 12.18
N PRO A 218 -41.12 7.08 11.64
CA PRO A 218 -42.42 7.61 12.01
C PRO A 218 -43.42 6.54 11.55
N GLU A 219 -43.92 5.76 12.51
CA GLU A 219 -45.05 4.83 12.31
C GLU A 219 -46.26 5.56 11.72
#